data_AF-A0A8S2UFM5-F1
#
_entry.id   AF-A0A8S2UFM5-F1
#
_cell.length_a   1.000
_cell.length_b   1.000
_cell.length_c   1.000
_cell.angle_alpha   90.00
_cell.angle_beta   90.00
_cell.angle_gamma   90.00
#
_symmetry.space_group_name_H-M   'P 1'
#
loop_
_entity.id
_entity.type
_entity.pdbx_description
1 polymer ?
#
loop_
_entity_poly.entity_id
_entity_poly.type
_entity_poly.pdbx_seq_one_letter_code
_entity_poly.pdbx_strand_id
1 'polypeptide(L)'
;YDELGNTCGTPRFTALKPIKLKWNISENCNIMIEKSLAQATKLYNDVDLHVYVQDLYGKRLMKKFKLSPDAYIQMALQLAHYRDSGHFNLTYEASMTRLFRDGRTETVRSCSIESSAWVKAMEDPTVSREECVRLLRAACDYHQLQYRDAMSGKGIDRHLFCLYVLSKFLNLDSPFLHQVLQEPWKLSTSQTPTIYDDKRLSRFLAEKPQMAEKVGLTRLKCISSAGGGFGPVAADGYGVSYIIASEDLIFFHISSNKSSPETDSTRFGQRIKQAMEDMRELLERQTSSVDSSKGEKKSLIDSPSADASS
;
A
#
# COMPACT_ATOMS: atom_id res chain seq x y z
N TYR A 1 29.54 24.95 -27.25
CA TYR A 1 28.51 25.25 -26.26
C TYR A 1 28.53 26.74 -26.01
N ASP A 2 27.40 27.39 -25.74
CA ASP A 2 27.36 28.81 -25.42
C ASP A 2 27.86 29.05 -23.99
N GLU A 3 27.94 30.31 -23.57
CA GLU A 3 28.40 30.70 -22.23
C GLU A 3 27.52 30.13 -21.09
N LEU A 4 26.33 29.62 -21.42
CA LEU A 4 25.39 28.98 -20.50
C LEU A 4 25.49 27.44 -20.53
N GLY A 5 26.42 26.87 -21.30
CA GLY A 5 26.60 25.43 -21.42
C GLY A 5 25.56 24.74 -22.31
N ASN A 6 24.89 25.45 -23.21
CA ASN A 6 24.00 24.86 -24.22
C ASN A 6 24.77 24.48 -25.48
N THR A 7 24.42 23.39 -26.16
CA THR A 7 25.04 23.04 -27.46
C THR A 7 24.82 24.16 -28.48
N CYS A 8 25.88 24.69 -29.09
CA CYS A 8 25.75 25.65 -30.20
C CYS A 8 25.47 24.90 -31.51
N GLY A 9 24.37 25.22 -32.17
CA GLY A 9 24.01 24.70 -33.49
C GLY A 9 22.52 24.71 -33.73
N THR A 10 22.09 24.80 -35.00
CA THR A 10 20.68 24.68 -35.36
C THR A 10 20.28 23.20 -35.30
N PRO A 11 19.38 22.77 -34.41
CA PRO A 11 18.96 21.38 -34.35
C PRO A 11 18.33 20.97 -35.68
N ARG A 12 18.94 19.98 -36.35
CA ARG A 12 18.35 19.38 -37.56
C ARG A 12 17.32 18.35 -37.15
N PHE A 13 16.05 18.72 -37.20
CA PHE A 13 14.92 17.83 -37.00
C PHE A 13 14.55 17.10 -38.29
N THR A 14 15.48 16.36 -38.89
CA THR A 14 15.10 15.42 -39.94
C THR A 14 14.51 14.19 -39.26
N ALA A 15 13.21 14.20 -39.02
CA ALA A 15 12.53 13.06 -38.40
C ALA A 15 12.71 11.82 -39.29
N LEU A 16 13.42 10.82 -38.80
CA LEU A 16 13.51 9.52 -39.46
C LEU A 16 12.10 8.94 -39.52
N LYS A 17 11.69 8.46 -40.70
CA LYS A 17 10.41 7.76 -40.84
C LYS A 17 10.48 6.43 -40.08
N PRO A 18 9.48 6.07 -39.25
CA PRO A 18 9.45 4.76 -38.60
C PRO A 18 9.55 3.63 -39.63
N ILE A 19 10.39 2.64 -39.35
CA ILE A 19 10.58 1.48 -40.21
C ILE A 19 9.78 0.30 -39.64
N LYS A 20 8.89 -0.28 -40.46
CA LYS A 20 8.13 -1.47 -40.07
C LYS A 20 9.05 -2.68 -39.96
N LEU A 21 9.16 -3.26 -38.76
CA LEU A 21 9.78 -4.57 -38.56
C LEU A 21 8.88 -5.65 -39.19
N LYS A 22 9.43 -6.42 -40.12
CA LYS A 22 8.73 -7.51 -40.80
C LYS A 22 9.26 -8.85 -40.31
N TRP A 23 8.37 -9.78 -40.03
CA TRP A 23 8.68 -11.14 -39.62
C TRP A 23 8.10 -12.10 -40.65
N ASN A 24 8.88 -13.10 -41.06
CA ASN A 24 8.36 -14.22 -41.84
C ASN A 24 7.81 -15.26 -40.86
N ILE A 25 6.50 -15.44 -40.83
CA ILE A 25 5.83 -16.33 -39.88
C ILE A 25 5.68 -17.71 -40.53
N SER A 26 6.51 -18.66 -40.09
CA SER A 26 6.42 -20.05 -40.52
C SER A 26 5.22 -20.76 -39.88
N GLU A 27 4.85 -21.92 -40.41
CA GLU A 27 3.77 -22.74 -39.85
C GLU A 27 4.03 -23.13 -38.38
N ASN A 28 5.27 -23.50 -38.06
CA ASN A 28 5.67 -23.77 -36.68
C ASN A 28 5.51 -22.54 -35.77
N CYS A 29 5.78 -21.33 -36.29
CA CYS A 29 5.58 -20.09 -35.55
C CYS A 29 4.10 -19.81 -35.32
N ASN A 30 3.23 -20.03 -36.31
CA ASN A 30 1.77 -19.94 -36.16
C ASN A 30 1.26 -20.86 -35.05
N ILE A 31 1.70 -22.13 -35.03
CA ILE A 31 1.32 -23.08 -33.97
C ILE A 31 1.73 -22.55 -32.58
N MET A 32 2.92 -21.95 -32.45
CA MET A 32 3.37 -21.36 -31.19
C MET A 32 2.60 -20.11 -30.79
N ILE A 33 2.20 -19.27 -31.76
CA ILE A 33 1.35 -18.10 -31.52
C ILE A 33 0.00 -18.55 -30.97
N GLU A 34 -0.64 -19.54 -31.59
CA GLU A 34 -1.94 -20.06 -31.15
C GLU A 34 -1.86 -20.68 -29.75
N LYS A 35 -0.82 -21.49 -29.47
CA LYS A 35 -0.59 -22.04 -28.13
C LYS A 35 -0.39 -20.95 -27.08
N SER A 36 0.39 -19.92 -27.41
CA SER A 36 0.65 -18.79 -26.52
C SER A 36 -0.62 -17.98 -26.27
N LEU A 37 -1.44 -17.77 -27.30
CA LEU A 37 -2.74 -17.10 -27.18
C LEU A 37 -3.70 -17.89 -26.28
N ALA A 38 -3.78 -19.21 -26.45
CA ALA A 38 -4.61 -20.05 -25.59
C ALA A 38 -4.16 -20.00 -24.12
N GLN A 39 -2.84 -20.04 -23.87
CA GLN A 39 -2.29 -19.89 -22.52
C GLN A 39 -2.56 -18.51 -21.93
N ALA A 40 -2.30 -17.44 -22.70
CA ALA A 40 -2.56 -16.06 -22.26
C ALA A 40 -4.04 -15.82 -21.97
N THR A 41 -4.93 -16.37 -22.80
CA THR A 41 -6.39 -16.28 -22.61
C THR A 41 -6.82 -16.99 -21.32
N LYS A 42 -6.26 -18.17 -21.02
CA LYS A 42 -6.53 -18.88 -19.76
C LYS A 42 -6.10 -18.03 -18.55
N LEU A 43 -4.88 -17.48 -18.58
CA LEU A 43 -4.36 -16.65 -17.50
C LEU A 43 -5.19 -15.38 -17.33
N TYR A 44 -5.50 -14.67 -18.41
CA TYR A 44 -6.32 -13.46 -18.39
C TYR A 44 -7.71 -13.71 -17.80
N ASN A 45 -8.37 -14.80 -18.20
CA ASN A 45 -9.71 -15.12 -17.72
C ASN A 45 -9.73 -15.48 -16.23
N ASP A 46 -8.63 -16.00 -15.69
CA ASP A 46 -8.52 -16.38 -14.28
C ASP A 46 -8.23 -15.20 -13.34
N VAL A 47 -7.76 -14.05 -13.86
CA VAL A 47 -7.55 -12.86 -13.01
C VAL A 47 -8.89 -12.28 -12.56
N ASP A 48 -9.03 -12.12 -11.25
CA ASP A 48 -10.03 -11.25 -10.62
C ASP A 48 -9.35 -9.94 -10.18
N LEU A 49 -9.99 -8.81 -10.44
CA LEU A 49 -9.44 -7.48 -10.17
C LEU A 49 -10.55 -6.55 -9.70
N HIS A 50 -10.34 -5.97 -8.52
CA HIS A 50 -11.16 -4.91 -7.97
C HIS A 50 -10.31 -3.66 -7.74
N VAL A 51 -10.73 -2.53 -8.31
CA VAL A 51 -10.10 -1.24 -8.08
C VAL A 51 -11.01 -0.41 -7.18
N TYR A 52 -10.48 -0.03 -6.03
CA TYR A 52 -11.18 0.74 -5.02
C TYR A 52 -10.48 2.09 -4.82
N VAL A 53 -11.26 3.17 -4.86
CA VAL A 53 -10.77 4.52 -4.57
C VAL A 53 -11.34 4.96 -3.23
N GLN A 54 -10.46 5.23 -2.27
CA GLN A 54 -10.83 5.86 -1.00
C GLN A 54 -10.63 7.36 -1.14
N ASP A 55 -11.72 8.12 -1.13
CA ASP A 55 -11.73 9.58 -1.19
C ASP A 55 -12.42 10.24 0.02
N LEU A 56 -12.80 9.43 1.02
CA LEU A 56 -13.38 9.89 2.28
C LEU A 56 -12.32 10.55 3.18
N TYR A 57 -11.10 10.02 3.17
CA TYR A 57 -9.93 10.56 3.85
C TYR A 57 -8.65 9.93 3.29
N GLY A 58 -7.49 10.50 3.65
CA GLY A 58 -6.19 9.96 3.25
C GLY A 58 -5.11 10.17 4.31
N LYS A 59 -3.86 10.38 3.85
CA LYS A 59 -2.70 10.56 4.74
C LYS A 59 -2.84 11.72 5.72
N ARG A 60 -3.68 12.74 5.43
CA ARG A 60 -3.95 13.86 6.35
C ARG A 60 -4.51 13.40 7.67
N LEU A 61 -5.52 12.53 7.64
CA LEU A 61 -6.19 12.00 8.82
C LEU A 61 -5.23 11.11 9.62
N MET A 62 -4.50 10.23 8.95
CA MET A 62 -3.52 9.34 9.57
C MET A 62 -2.44 10.14 10.32
N LYS A 63 -1.92 11.21 9.67
CA LYS A 63 -0.97 12.14 10.29
C LYS A 63 -1.56 12.93 11.45
N LYS A 64 -2.84 13.33 11.41
CA LYS A 64 -3.54 13.99 12.54
C LYS A 64 -3.48 13.13 13.81
N PHE A 65 -3.60 11.81 13.67
CA PHE A 65 -3.48 10.87 14.79
C PHE A 65 -2.05 10.42 15.10
N LYS A 66 -1.05 11.01 14.44
CA LYS A 66 0.39 10.69 14.54
C LYS A 66 0.70 9.24 14.17
N LEU A 67 0.03 8.72 13.14
CA LEU A 67 0.29 7.40 12.59
C LEU A 67 0.93 7.53 11.20
N SER A 68 1.88 6.64 10.90
CA SER A 68 2.38 6.50 9.53
C SER A 68 1.24 6.11 8.59
N PRO A 69 1.06 6.81 7.46
CA PRO A 69 0.04 6.43 6.50
C PRO A 69 0.18 5.00 5.98
N ASP A 70 1.42 4.55 5.80
CA ASP A 70 1.74 3.21 5.32
C ASP A 70 1.39 2.15 6.38
N ALA A 71 1.86 2.33 7.62
CA ALA A 71 1.55 1.44 8.73
C ALA A 71 0.04 1.37 9.02
N TYR A 72 -0.66 2.50 8.91
CA TYR A 72 -2.12 2.55 9.05
C TYR A 72 -2.81 1.66 8.00
N ILE A 73 -2.44 1.80 6.73
CA ILE A 73 -3.00 0.99 5.64
C ILE A 73 -2.65 -0.49 5.85
N GLN A 74 -1.43 -0.81 6.23
CA GLN A 74 -1.01 -2.18 6.52
C GLN A 74 -1.84 -2.80 7.66
N MET A 75 -2.13 -2.06 8.74
CA MET A 75 -3.02 -2.52 9.81
C MET A 75 -4.46 -2.69 9.36
N ALA A 76 -4.96 -1.83 8.47
CA ALA A 76 -6.27 -2.01 7.84
C ALA A 76 -6.32 -3.27 6.98
N LEU A 77 -5.25 -3.57 6.23
CA LEU A 77 -5.13 -4.78 5.43
C LEU A 77 -5.07 -6.04 6.33
N GLN A 78 -4.38 -6.00 7.47
CA GLN A 78 -4.38 -7.11 8.44
C GLN A 78 -5.79 -7.37 9.00
N LEU A 79 -6.51 -6.32 9.40
CA LEU A 79 -7.88 -6.43 9.90
C LEU A 79 -8.83 -6.97 8.82
N ALA A 80 -8.76 -6.40 7.62
CA ALA A 80 -9.59 -6.84 6.49
C ALA A 80 -9.33 -8.31 6.15
N HIS A 81 -8.07 -8.74 6.10
CA HIS A 81 -7.70 -10.11 5.76
C HIS A 81 -8.18 -11.10 6.82
N TYR A 82 -8.02 -10.77 8.11
CA TYR A 82 -8.53 -11.60 9.19
C TYR A 82 -10.06 -11.76 9.13
N ARG A 83 -10.79 -10.68 8.84
CA ARG A 83 -12.25 -10.73 8.64
C ARG A 83 -12.69 -11.53 7.41
N ASP A 84 -11.84 -11.57 6.38
CA ASP A 84 -12.13 -12.27 5.12
C ASP A 84 -11.84 -13.77 5.21
N SER A 85 -10.70 -14.15 5.80
CA SER A 85 -10.20 -15.53 5.88
C SER A 85 -10.49 -16.23 7.21
N GLY A 86 -10.76 -15.48 8.27
CA GLY A 86 -10.95 -16.01 9.63
C GLY A 86 -9.66 -16.40 10.35
N HIS A 87 -8.49 -16.23 9.73
CA HIS A 87 -7.19 -16.52 10.34
C HIS A 87 -6.08 -15.58 9.86
N PHE A 88 -4.92 -15.65 10.53
CA PHE A 88 -3.73 -14.92 10.13
C PHE A 88 -2.93 -15.74 9.12
N ASN A 89 -2.32 -15.05 8.15
CA ASN A 89 -1.42 -15.63 7.17
C ASN A 89 -0.20 -14.73 6.99
N LEU A 90 0.87 -15.28 6.40
CA LEU A 90 2.03 -14.49 6.03
C LEU A 90 1.63 -13.36 5.07
N THR A 91 2.03 -12.15 5.45
CA THR A 91 1.84 -10.95 4.62
C THR A 91 3.19 -10.42 4.17
N TYR A 92 3.37 -10.35 2.86
CA TYR A 92 4.54 -9.76 2.23
C TYR A 92 4.28 -8.27 1.97
N GLU A 93 5.22 -7.42 2.33
CA GLU A 93 5.31 -6.05 1.85
C GLU A 93 6.71 -5.78 1.29
N ALA A 94 6.78 -5.15 0.11
CA ALA A 94 8.05 -4.78 -0.50
C ALA A 94 8.66 -3.54 0.18
N SER A 95 9.85 -3.69 0.77
CA SER A 95 10.67 -2.56 1.23
C SER A 95 11.90 -2.39 0.35
N MET A 96 12.21 -1.15 -0.03
CA MET A 96 13.35 -0.86 -0.91
C MET A 96 14.65 -0.80 -0.12
N THR A 97 15.69 -1.51 -0.57
CA THR A 97 17.02 -1.52 0.05
C THR A 97 18.01 -0.57 -0.64
N ARG A 98 17.54 0.57 -1.15
CA ARG A 98 18.31 1.54 -1.95
C ARG A 98 19.48 2.21 -1.21
N LEU A 99 19.61 1.99 0.09
CA LEU A 99 20.79 2.39 0.87
C LEU A 99 22.04 1.58 0.50
N PHE A 100 21.85 0.40 -0.11
CA PHE A 100 22.93 -0.49 -0.52
C PHE A 100 23.15 -0.40 -2.04
N ARG A 101 24.41 -0.57 -2.46
CA ARG A 101 24.77 -0.71 -3.87
C ARG A 101 24.01 -1.89 -4.47
N ASP A 102 23.38 -1.69 -5.63
CA ASP A 102 22.54 -2.67 -6.32
C ASP A 102 21.34 -3.19 -5.50
N GLY A 103 20.98 -2.47 -4.43
CA GLY A 103 19.85 -2.78 -3.57
C GLY A 103 18.54 -2.81 -4.34
N ARG A 104 17.82 -3.94 -4.25
CA ARG A 104 16.48 -4.13 -4.80
C ARG A 104 15.44 -4.01 -3.70
N THR A 105 14.99 -5.15 -3.17
CA THR A 105 13.95 -5.21 -2.15
C THR A 105 14.29 -6.19 -1.05
N GLU A 106 13.78 -5.92 0.14
CA GLU A 106 13.63 -6.82 1.27
C GLU A 106 12.13 -6.96 1.60
N THR A 107 11.76 -7.98 2.36
CA THR A 107 10.40 -8.21 2.84
C THR A 107 10.16 -7.55 4.19
N VAL A 108 9.08 -6.78 4.30
CA VAL A 108 8.46 -6.45 5.59
C VAL A 108 7.34 -7.46 5.82
N ARG A 109 7.35 -8.10 7.00
CA ARG A 109 6.33 -9.08 7.40
C ARG A 109 5.25 -8.36 8.19
N SER A 110 4.26 -7.79 7.50
CA SER A 110 3.21 -6.97 8.11
C SER A 110 2.30 -7.73 9.08
N CYS A 111 2.25 -9.07 8.96
CA CYS A 111 1.61 -9.92 9.95
C CYS A 111 2.62 -10.21 11.07
N SER A 112 2.44 -9.56 12.21
CA SER A 112 3.27 -9.67 13.41
C SER A 112 2.43 -9.99 14.65
N ILE A 113 3.08 -10.23 15.78
CA ILE A 113 2.40 -10.46 17.06
C ILE A 113 1.58 -9.22 17.44
N GLU A 114 2.13 -8.03 17.22
CA GLU A 114 1.51 -6.74 17.49
C GLU A 114 0.31 -6.51 16.57
N SER A 115 0.44 -6.78 15.26
CA SER A 115 -0.68 -6.65 14.33
C SER A 115 -1.80 -7.63 14.66
N SER A 116 -1.46 -8.87 15.03
CA SER A 116 -2.44 -9.88 15.45
C SER A 116 -3.13 -9.50 16.76
N ALA A 117 -2.40 -8.95 17.73
CA ALA A 117 -2.97 -8.47 18.99
C ALA A 117 -3.95 -7.31 18.76
N TRP A 118 -3.57 -6.35 17.92
CA TRP A 118 -4.44 -5.26 17.47
C TRP A 118 -5.71 -5.78 16.81
N VAL A 119 -5.59 -6.66 15.81
CA VAL A 119 -6.75 -7.20 15.08
C VAL A 119 -7.68 -7.96 16.01
N LYS A 120 -7.15 -8.82 16.88
CA LYS A 120 -7.95 -9.55 17.87
C LYS A 120 -8.69 -8.62 18.82
N ALA A 121 -8.03 -7.56 19.30
CA ALA A 121 -8.66 -6.57 20.16
C ALA A 121 -9.78 -5.82 19.45
N MET A 122 -9.60 -5.46 18.17
CA MET A 122 -10.62 -4.78 17.38
C MET A 122 -11.88 -5.66 17.14
N GLU A 123 -11.71 -6.98 17.10
CA GLU A 123 -12.81 -7.93 16.91
C GLU A 123 -13.43 -8.42 18.23
N ASP A 124 -12.86 -8.06 19.38
CA ASP A 124 -13.34 -8.46 20.71
C ASP A 124 -14.16 -7.32 21.35
N PRO A 125 -15.49 -7.47 21.49
CA PRO A 125 -16.34 -6.43 22.07
C PRO A 125 -16.10 -6.20 23.57
N THR A 126 -15.34 -7.08 24.24
CA THR A 126 -14.99 -6.94 25.66
C THR A 126 -13.78 -6.05 25.88
N VAL A 127 -12.97 -5.82 24.85
CA VAL A 127 -11.77 -4.97 24.95
C VAL A 127 -12.18 -3.50 24.92
N SER A 128 -11.64 -2.73 25.87
CA SER A 128 -11.93 -1.30 25.92
C SER A 128 -11.38 -0.59 24.70
N ARG A 129 -12.05 0.47 24.31
CA ARG A 129 -11.67 1.28 23.18
C ARG A 129 -10.25 1.86 23.32
N GLU A 130 -9.90 2.29 24.52
CA GLU A 130 -8.58 2.83 24.86
C GLU A 130 -7.49 1.79 24.64
N GLU A 131 -7.76 0.53 25.00
CA GLU A 131 -6.84 -0.58 24.79
C GLU A 131 -6.71 -0.92 23.30
N CYS A 132 -7.81 -0.94 22.55
CA CYS A 132 -7.77 -1.09 21.08
C CYS A 132 -6.89 -0.02 20.43
N VAL A 133 -7.05 1.26 20.81
CA VAL A 133 -6.21 2.35 20.29
C VAL A 133 -4.74 2.17 20.67
N ARG A 134 -4.46 1.73 21.91
CA ARG A 134 -3.10 1.47 22.37
C ARG A 134 -2.44 0.36 21.54
N LEU A 135 -3.15 -0.72 21.28
CA LEU A 135 -2.68 -1.85 20.46
C LEU A 135 -2.50 -1.46 18.99
N LEU A 136 -3.41 -0.65 18.42
CA LEU A 136 -3.24 -0.10 17.07
C LEU A 136 -1.93 0.69 16.95
N ARG A 137 -1.67 1.58 17.92
CA ARG A 137 -0.43 2.39 17.94
C ARG A 137 0.80 1.50 18.04
N ALA A 138 0.80 0.53 18.96
CA ALA A 138 1.91 -0.41 19.11
C ALA A 138 2.17 -1.20 17.81
N ALA A 139 1.11 -1.66 17.13
CA ALA A 139 1.23 -2.38 15.87
C ALA A 139 1.77 -1.48 14.74
N CYS A 140 1.33 -0.23 14.67
CA CYS A 140 1.86 0.74 13.70
C CYS A 140 3.34 1.06 13.97
N ASP A 141 3.71 1.29 15.22
CA ASP A 141 5.10 1.59 15.62
C ASP A 141 6.03 0.41 15.31
N TYR A 142 5.57 -0.82 15.57
CA TYR A 142 6.32 -2.02 15.25
C TYR A 142 6.46 -2.24 13.74
N HIS A 143 5.40 -2.01 12.96
CA HIS A 143 5.49 -2.05 11.49
C HIS A 143 6.52 -1.05 10.96
N GLN A 144 6.55 0.19 11.48
CA GLN A 144 7.57 1.16 11.12
C GLN A 144 8.99 0.72 11.49
N LEU A 145 9.17 0.09 12.66
CA LEU A 145 10.43 -0.51 13.07
C LEU A 145 10.88 -1.56 12.05
N GLN A 146 10.00 -2.51 11.69
CA GLN A 146 10.30 -3.54 10.70
C GLN A 146 10.64 -2.94 9.35
N TYR A 147 9.93 -1.89 8.90
CA TYR A 147 10.21 -1.22 7.64
C TYR A 147 11.62 -0.60 7.64
N ARG A 148 12.00 0.07 8.74
CA ARG A 148 13.35 0.64 8.93
C ARG A 148 14.43 -0.45 8.95
N ASP A 149 14.16 -1.56 9.61
CA ASP A 149 15.10 -2.68 9.69
C ASP A 149 15.27 -3.34 8.31
N ALA A 150 14.18 -3.58 7.57
CA ALA A 150 14.24 -4.10 6.20
C ALA A 150 15.04 -3.17 5.26
N MET A 151 14.74 -1.86 5.24
CA MET A 151 15.46 -0.91 4.37
C MET A 151 16.96 -0.77 4.73
N SER A 152 17.33 -1.06 5.98
CA SER A 152 18.71 -1.04 6.49
C SER A 152 19.39 -2.41 6.48
N GLY A 153 18.83 -3.39 5.75
CA GLY A 153 19.47 -4.69 5.54
C GLY A 153 19.41 -5.63 6.74
N LYS A 154 18.52 -5.37 7.69
CA LYS A 154 18.26 -6.21 8.88
C LYS A 154 17.03 -7.10 8.72
N GLY A 155 16.42 -7.13 7.52
CA GLY A 155 15.39 -8.10 7.20
C GLY A 155 15.95 -9.52 7.11
N ILE A 156 15.06 -10.51 7.26
CA ILE A 156 15.46 -11.92 7.34
C ILE A 156 15.23 -12.67 6.03
N ASP A 157 14.28 -12.22 5.20
CA ASP A 157 13.80 -13.01 4.06
C ASP A 157 14.85 -13.16 2.96
N ARG A 158 15.55 -12.09 2.55
CA ARG A 158 16.66 -12.23 1.59
C ARG A 158 17.85 -12.99 2.18
N HIS A 159 18.08 -12.89 3.50
CA HIS A 159 19.12 -13.67 4.17
C HIS A 159 18.79 -15.18 4.16
N LEU A 160 17.56 -15.56 4.52
CA LEU A 160 17.09 -16.95 4.44
C LEU A 160 17.16 -17.49 3.00
N PHE A 161 16.79 -16.67 2.01
CA PHE A 161 16.93 -17.04 0.60
C PHE A 161 18.39 -17.27 0.20
N CYS A 162 19.32 -16.43 0.66
CA CYS A 162 20.76 -16.64 0.45
C CYS A 162 21.22 -17.99 1.03
N LEU A 163 20.83 -18.30 2.27
CA LEU A 163 21.15 -19.59 2.90
C LEU A 163 20.59 -20.77 2.11
N TYR A 164 19.38 -20.65 1.55
CA TYR A 164 18.79 -21.66 0.68
C TYR A 164 19.57 -21.86 -0.62
N VAL A 165 19.95 -20.77 -1.30
CA VAL A 165 20.77 -20.87 -2.52
C VAL A 165 22.11 -21.55 -2.23
N LEU A 166 22.75 -21.18 -1.11
CA LEU A 166 23.99 -21.83 -0.66
C LEU A 166 23.78 -23.31 -0.32
N SER A 167 22.69 -23.67 0.34
CA SER A 167 22.40 -25.07 0.67
C SER A 167 22.23 -25.91 -0.60
N LYS A 168 21.57 -25.38 -1.64
CA LYS A 168 21.45 -26.05 -2.94
C LYS A 168 22.79 -26.19 -3.65
N PHE A 169 23.62 -25.15 -3.62
CA PHE A 169 24.98 -25.21 -4.20
C PHE A 169 25.86 -26.27 -3.50
N LEU A 170 25.77 -26.36 -2.17
CA LEU A 170 26.54 -27.30 -1.36
C LEU A 170 25.91 -28.70 -1.27
N ASN A 171 24.76 -28.92 -1.91
CA ASN A 171 23.95 -30.14 -1.79
C ASN A 171 23.62 -30.51 -0.32
N LEU A 172 23.36 -29.49 0.50
CA LEU A 172 22.92 -29.64 1.88
C LEU A 172 21.39 -29.60 1.95
N ASP A 173 20.82 -30.62 2.58
CA ASP A 173 19.41 -30.63 2.93
C ASP A 173 19.20 -29.96 4.30
N SER A 174 18.25 -29.05 4.36
CA SER A 174 17.93 -28.29 5.57
C SER A 174 16.42 -28.33 5.78
N PRO A 175 15.94 -29.18 6.72
CA PRO A 175 14.53 -29.24 7.07
C PRO A 175 13.96 -27.87 7.49
N PHE A 176 14.78 -27.07 8.17
CA PHE A 176 14.42 -25.71 8.56
C PHE A 176 14.15 -24.81 7.34
N LEU A 177 15.09 -24.74 6.39
CA LEU A 177 14.92 -23.90 5.19
C LEU A 177 13.75 -24.37 4.33
N HIS A 178 13.54 -25.69 4.23
CA HIS A 178 12.40 -26.26 3.54
C HIS A 178 11.08 -25.82 4.18
N GLN A 179 10.97 -25.90 5.51
CA GLN A 179 9.77 -25.49 6.25
C GLN A 179 9.49 -23.98 6.07
N VAL A 180 10.46 -23.11 6.36
CA VAL A 180 10.21 -21.65 6.40
C VAL A 180 9.94 -21.04 5.02
N LEU A 181 10.43 -21.66 3.94
CA LEU A 181 10.24 -21.16 2.57
C LEU A 181 8.98 -21.73 1.89
N GLN A 182 8.33 -22.74 2.47
CA GLN A 182 7.09 -23.32 1.94
C GLN A 182 5.83 -22.60 2.41
N GLU A 183 5.92 -21.81 3.48
CA GLU A 183 4.78 -21.05 3.99
C GLU A 183 4.29 -20.03 2.95
N PRO A 184 3.02 -20.10 2.52
CA PRO A 184 2.53 -19.27 1.42
C PRO A 184 2.28 -17.82 1.85
N TRP A 185 2.68 -16.88 0.99
CA TRP A 185 2.34 -15.46 1.13
C TRP A 185 0.92 -15.21 0.62
N LYS A 186 -0.07 -15.48 1.47
CA LYS A 186 -1.50 -15.33 1.11
C LYS A 186 -1.93 -13.87 0.92
N LEU A 187 -1.19 -12.92 1.48
CA LEU A 187 -1.38 -11.51 1.21
C LEU A 187 -0.05 -10.90 0.77
N SER A 188 -0.03 -10.35 -0.44
CA SER A 188 1.14 -9.65 -0.99
C SER A 188 0.79 -8.20 -1.26
N THR A 189 1.58 -7.29 -0.71
CA THR A 189 1.27 -5.86 -0.68
C THR A 189 2.43 -5.02 -1.20
N SER A 190 2.11 -3.88 -1.81
CA SER A 190 3.11 -2.87 -2.17
C SER A 190 2.50 -1.49 -2.16
N GLN A 191 3.15 -0.57 -1.46
CA GLN A 191 2.95 0.85 -1.70
C GLN A 191 3.63 1.22 -3.03
N THR A 192 2.88 1.75 -3.99
CA THR A 192 3.47 2.34 -5.19
C THR A 192 3.74 3.83 -4.94
N PRO A 193 5.00 4.28 -5.03
CA PRO A 193 5.33 5.70 -4.84
C PRO A 193 4.62 6.56 -5.89
N THR A 194 4.01 7.65 -5.44
CA THR A 194 3.41 8.63 -6.35
C THR A 194 4.50 9.44 -7.04
N ILE A 195 4.47 9.48 -8.38
CA ILE A 195 5.30 10.41 -9.19
C ILE A 195 4.65 11.80 -9.24
N TYR A 196 3.36 11.89 -8.89
CA TYR A 196 2.60 13.13 -8.84
C TYR A 196 2.68 13.69 -7.42
N ASP A 197 3.44 14.77 -7.22
CA ASP A 197 3.27 15.56 -6.01
C ASP A 197 1.95 16.35 -6.12
N ASP A 198 1.33 16.61 -4.97
CA ASP A 198 0.14 17.46 -4.90
C ASP A 198 0.36 18.80 -5.62
N LYS A 199 1.61 19.28 -5.72
CA LYS A 199 1.98 20.54 -6.38
C LYS A 199 1.88 20.48 -7.91
N ARG A 200 2.11 19.34 -8.56
CA ARG A 200 2.02 19.16 -10.02
C ARG A 200 0.57 19.07 -10.45
N LEU A 201 -0.26 18.35 -9.70
CA LEU A 201 -1.70 18.32 -9.98
C LEU A 201 -2.33 19.69 -9.70
N SER A 202 -2.04 20.33 -8.57
CA SER A 202 -2.54 21.68 -8.27
C SER A 202 -1.99 22.74 -9.24
N ARG A 203 -0.73 22.63 -9.70
CA ARG A 203 -0.19 23.48 -10.76
C ARG A 203 -0.89 23.26 -12.10
N PHE A 204 -1.10 22.01 -12.51
CA PHE A 204 -1.83 21.68 -13.73
C PHE A 204 -3.26 22.22 -13.71
N LEU A 205 -3.94 22.11 -12.57
CA LEU A 205 -5.28 22.66 -12.35
C LEU A 205 -5.29 24.19 -12.35
N ALA A 206 -4.27 24.83 -11.76
CA ALA A 206 -4.11 26.28 -11.76
C ALA A 206 -3.78 26.85 -13.15
N GLU A 207 -3.03 26.11 -13.97
CA GLU A 207 -2.67 26.50 -15.33
C GLU A 207 -3.83 26.32 -16.34
N LYS A 208 -4.82 25.46 -16.04
CA LYS A 208 -5.94 25.17 -16.95
C LYS A 208 -7.31 25.15 -16.23
N PRO A 209 -7.76 26.28 -15.67
CA PRO A 209 -9.00 26.36 -14.89
C PRO A 209 -10.24 25.94 -15.70
N GLN A 210 -10.27 26.22 -17.01
CA GLN A 210 -11.37 25.83 -17.90
C GLN A 210 -11.47 24.31 -18.11
N MET A 211 -10.38 23.55 -18.00
CA MET A 211 -10.43 22.08 -18.01
C MET A 211 -10.93 21.52 -16.68
N ALA A 212 -10.58 22.13 -15.56
CA ALA A 212 -11.05 21.69 -14.24
C ALA A 212 -12.58 21.76 -14.15
N GLU A 213 -13.18 22.81 -14.71
CA GLU A 213 -14.62 23.02 -14.77
C GLU A 213 -15.33 22.05 -15.74
N LYS A 214 -14.73 21.77 -16.90
CA LYS A 214 -15.31 20.88 -17.94
C LYS A 214 -15.17 19.39 -17.63
N VAL A 215 -14.09 19.01 -16.95
CA VAL A 215 -13.79 17.61 -16.62
C VAL A 215 -14.43 17.21 -15.30
N GLY A 216 -14.62 18.17 -14.37
CA GLY A 216 -15.15 17.90 -13.04
C GLY A 216 -14.11 17.22 -12.15
N LEU A 217 -14.05 17.62 -10.88
CA LEU A 217 -13.07 17.13 -9.90
C LEU A 217 -13.06 15.58 -9.82
N THR A 218 -14.24 14.97 -9.94
CA THR A 218 -14.45 13.51 -9.94
C THR A 218 -13.76 12.81 -11.11
N ARG A 219 -13.79 13.40 -12.31
CA ARG A 219 -13.20 12.81 -13.53
C ARG A 219 -11.70 13.08 -13.61
N LEU A 220 -11.21 14.18 -13.02
CA LEU A 220 -9.77 14.46 -12.81
C LEU A 220 -9.13 13.50 -11.80
N LYS A 221 -9.84 13.14 -10.73
CA LYS A 221 -9.41 12.06 -9.81
C LYS A 221 -9.29 10.72 -10.54
N CYS A 222 -10.21 10.40 -11.47
CA CYS A 222 -10.13 9.19 -12.31
C CYS A 222 -9.05 9.24 -13.40
N ILE A 223 -8.79 10.40 -14.03
CA ILE A 223 -7.69 10.57 -15.01
C ILE A 223 -6.32 10.49 -14.31
N SER A 224 -6.28 10.78 -13.01
CA SER A 224 -5.10 10.63 -12.15
C SER A 224 -4.95 9.23 -11.56
N SER A 225 -5.80 8.25 -11.93
CA SER A 225 -5.59 6.85 -11.55
C SER A 225 -4.21 6.43 -12.04
N ALA A 226 -3.26 6.37 -11.11
CA ALA A 226 -1.94 5.84 -11.38
C ALA A 226 -2.14 4.34 -11.59
N GLY A 227 -2.10 3.89 -12.85
CA GLY A 227 -2.10 2.47 -13.16
C GLY A 227 -1.10 1.71 -12.28
N GLY A 228 -1.34 0.42 -12.08
CA GLY A 228 -0.53 -0.39 -11.18
C GLY A 228 -1.23 -1.69 -10.85
N GLY A 229 -0.84 -2.30 -9.73
CA GLY A 229 -1.30 -3.61 -9.35
C GLY A 229 -0.42 -4.74 -9.90
N PHE A 230 -0.56 -5.89 -9.27
CA PHE A 230 0.10 -7.14 -9.61
C PHE A 230 -0.82 -8.27 -9.17
N GLY A 231 -0.78 -9.41 -9.85
CA GLY A 231 -1.54 -10.61 -9.47
C GLY A 231 -1.07 -11.20 -8.13
N PRO A 232 -1.87 -12.07 -7.50
CA PRO A 232 -1.47 -12.71 -6.26
C PRO A 232 -0.26 -13.63 -6.46
N VAL A 233 0.57 -13.77 -5.43
CA VAL A 233 1.75 -14.67 -5.44
C VAL A 233 1.42 -16.11 -5.02
N ALA A 234 0.28 -16.30 -4.34
CA ALA A 234 -0.29 -17.60 -4.02
C ALA A 234 -1.57 -17.82 -4.84
N ALA A 235 -1.86 -19.07 -5.22
CA ALA A 235 -3.03 -19.40 -6.02
C ALA A 235 -4.36 -18.97 -5.33
N ASP A 236 -4.35 -19.03 -4.01
CA ASP A 236 -5.44 -18.76 -3.09
C ASP A 236 -5.13 -17.57 -2.17
N GLY A 237 -4.40 -16.59 -2.70
CA GLY A 237 -4.06 -15.35 -2.02
C GLY A 237 -4.50 -14.10 -2.76
N TYR A 238 -4.14 -12.95 -2.19
CA TYR A 238 -4.41 -11.63 -2.73
C TYR A 238 -3.12 -10.88 -3.09
N GLY A 239 -3.18 -10.10 -4.16
CA GLY A 239 -2.21 -9.05 -4.52
C GLY A 239 -2.83 -7.67 -4.34
N VAL A 240 -2.29 -6.86 -3.44
CA VAL A 240 -2.80 -5.52 -3.12
C VAL A 240 -1.74 -4.45 -3.35
N SER A 241 -1.92 -3.64 -4.38
CA SER A 241 -1.13 -2.42 -4.56
C SER A 241 -1.94 -1.22 -4.09
N TYR A 242 -1.33 -0.33 -3.31
CA TYR A 242 -1.97 0.92 -2.91
C TYR A 242 -1.11 2.15 -3.21
N ILE A 243 -1.80 3.25 -3.49
CA ILE A 243 -1.19 4.51 -3.92
C ILE A 243 -1.79 5.62 -3.07
N ILE A 244 -0.96 6.24 -2.22
CA ILE A 244 -1.35 7.42 -1.45
C ILE A 244 -1.17 8.64 -2.37
N ALA A 245 -2.24 8.98 -3.11
CA ALA A 245 -2.16 9.94 -4.20
C ALA A 245 -2.15 11.40 -3.72
N SER A 246 -2.91 11.72 -2.68
CA SER A 246 -2.94 13.06 -2.08
C SER A 246 -3.13 12.99 -0.58
N GLU A 247 -3.32 14.15 0.06
CA GLU A 247 -3.72 14.24 1.46
C GLU A 247 -5.02 13.47 1.80
N ASP A 248 -5.93 13.33 0.84
CA ASP A 248 -7.29 12.81 1.06
C ASP A 248 -7.71 11.73 0.05
N LEU A 249 -6.77 11.18 -0.73
CA LEU A 249 -7.05 10.22 -1.80
C LEU A 249 -6.08 9.04 -1.79
N ILE A 250 -6.62 7.82 -1.79
CA ILE A 250 -5.87 6.57 -1.86
C ILE A 250 -6.49 5.66 -2.93
N PHE A 251 -5.67 5.07 -3.79
CA PHE A 251 -6.10 4.04 -4.74
C PHE A 251 -5.66 2.67 -4.25
N PHE A 252 -6.54 1.67 -4.35
CA PHE A 252 -6.26 0.27 -4.09
C PHE A 252 -6.52 -0.53 -5.37
N HIS A 253 -5.55 -1.35 -5.77
CA HIS A 253 -5.68 -2.36 -6.81
C HIS A 253 -5.57 -3.72 -6.11
N ILE A 254 -6.67 -4.45 -6.08
CA ILE A 254 -6.80 -5.71 -5.35
C ILE A 254 -7.05 -6.79 -6.38
N SER A 255 -6.22 -7.82 -6.40
CA SER A 255 -6.36 -8.95 -7.31
C SER A 255 -6.31 -10.28 -6.58
N SER A 256 -6.95 -11.26 -7.19
CA SER A 256 -6.97 -12.67 -6.80
C SER A 256 -7.16 -13.53 -8.06
N ASN A 257 -7.23 -14.85 -7.88
CA ASN A 257 -7.58 -15.76 -8.97
C ASN A 257 -9.04 -16.22 -8.82
N LYS A 258 -9.82 -16.17 -9.90
CA LYS A 258 -11.22 -16.66 -9.94
C LYS A 258 -11.32 -18.16 -9.69
N SER A 259 -10.26 -18.89 -10.00
CA SER A 259 -10.15 -20.34 -9.75
C SER A 259 -10.07 -20.69 -8.26
N SER A 260 -9.73 -19.73 -7.39
CA SER A 260 -9.68 -19.95 -5.94
C SER A 260 -11.05 -19.70 -5.31
N PRO A 261 -11.65 -20.69 -4.61
CA PRO A 261 -12.92 -20.50 -3.90
C PRO A 261 -12.76 -19.68 -2.61
N GLU A 262 -11.52 -19.50 -2.13
CA GLU A 262 -11.22 -18.78 -0.88
C GLU A 262 -11.18 -17.27 -1.09
N THR A 263 -10.90 -16.81 -2.31
CA THR A 263 -10.58 -15.41 -2.60
C THR A 263 -11.59 -14.74 -3.53
N ASP A 264 -11.94 -13.49 -3.24
CA ASP A 264 -12.78 -12.63 -4.08
C ASP A 264 -12.30 -11.18 -3.93
N SER A 265 -11.80 -10.59 -5.02
CA SER A 265 -11.20 -9.25 -4.99
C SER A 265 -12.19 -8.16 -4.61
N THR A 266 -13.45 -8.31 -5.00
CA THR A 266 -14.51 -7.33 -4.70
C THR A 266 -14.93 -7.43 -3.24
N ARG A 267 -15.16 -8.65 -2.73
CA ARG A 267 -15.43 -8.92 -1.33
C ARG A 267 -14.30 -8.39 -0.45
N PHE A 268 -13.06 -8.69 -0.82
CA PHE A 268 -11.90 -8.22 -0.07
C PHE A 268 -11.75 -6.70 -0.10
N GLY A 269 -12.04 -6.06 -1.25
CA GLY A 269 -12.10 -4.60 -1.34
C GLY A 269 -13.15 -3.97 -0.41
N GLN A 270 -14.30 -4.60 -0.25
CA GLN A 270 -15.31 -4.18 0.73
C GLN A 270 -14.80 -4.34 2.18
N ARG A 271 -14.07 -5.42 2.47
CA ARG A 271 -13.44 -5.63 3.79
C ARG A 271 -12.38 -4.56 4.09
N ILE A 272 -11.56 -4.19 3.10
CA ILE A 272 -10.58 -3.11 3.23
C ILE A 272 -11.27 -1.78 3.50
N LYS A 273 -12.32 -1.45 2.75
CA LYS A 273 -13.12 -0.24 2.98
C LYS A 273 -13.68 -0.20 4.41
N GLN A 274 -14.31 -1.29 4.86
CA GLN A 274 -14.86 -1.37 6.21
C GLN A 274 -13.78 -1.24 7.28
N ALA A 275 -12.64 -1.94 7.14
CA ALA A 275 -11.53 -1.85 8.08
C ALA A 275 -10.98 -0.42 8.20
N MET A 276 -10.85 0.28 7.06
CA MET A 276 -10.45 1.69 7.01
C MET A 276 -11.46 2.60 7.72
N GLU A 277 -12.77 2.38 7.54
CA GLU A 277 -13.83 3.15 8.22
C GLU A 277 -13.82 2.90 9.73
N ASP A 278 -13.75 1.65 10.16
CA ASP A 278 -13.74 1.27 11.57
C ASP A 278 -12.52 1.83 12.31
N MET A 279 -11.34 1.79 11.67
CA MET A 279 -10.13 2.39 12.24
C MET A 279 -10.24 3.91 12.40
N ARG A 280 -10.89 4.58 11.45
CA ARG A 280 -11.15 6.02 11.54
C ARG A 280 -12.07 6.30 12.73
N GLU A 281 -13.19 5.59 12.82
CA GLU A 281 -14.14 5.76 13.93
C GLU A 281 -13.51 5.45 15.29
N LEU A 282 -12.67 4.41 15.35
CA LEU A 282 -11.92 4.08 16.54
C LEU A 282 -11.06 5.26 16.98
N LEU A 283 -10.41 6.00 16.08
CA LEU A 283 -9.54 7.11 16.44
C LEU A 283 -10.32 8.42 16.72
N GLU A 284 -11.35 8.74 15.95
CA GLU A 284 -12.12 9.98 16.09
C GLU A 284 -12.93 10.07 17.38
N ARG A 285 -13.42 8.93 17.89
CA ARG A 285 -14.11 8.90 19.19
C ARG A 285 -13.18 9.25 20.38
N GLN A 286 -11.86 9.40 20.15
CA GLN A 286 -10.87 9.65 21.21
C GLN A 286 -10.80 11.14 21.53
N THR A 287 -11.01 11.96 20.51
CA THR A 287 -10.94 13.41 20.65
C THR A 287 -12.10 13.96 21.47
N SER A 288 -13.28 13.33 21.41
CA SER A 288 -14.47 13.78 22.13
C SER A 288 -14.39 13.61 23.66
N SER A 289 -13.61 12.67 24.19
CA SER A 289 -13.44 12.50 25.65
C SER A 289 -12.35 13.41 26.24
N VAL A 290 -11.35 13.78 25.44
CA VAL A 290 -10.24 14.63 25.88
C VAL A 290 -10.60 16.12 25.85
N ASP A 291 -11.45 16.57 24.92
CA ASP A 291 -11.89 17.97 24.90
C ASP A 291 -12.92 18.29 26.02
N SER A 292 -13.75 17.31 26.39
CA SER A 292 -14.69 17.43 27.53
C SER A 292 -13.97 17.63 28.87
N SER A 293 -12.82 16.97 29.08
CA SER A 293 -12.04 17.05 30.32
C SER A 293 -11.13 18.29 30.41
N LYS A 294 -10.92 19.01 29.30
CA LYS A 294 -10.22 20.31 29.28
C LYS A 294 -11.17 21.50 29.52
N GLY A 295 -12.48 21.33 29.29
CA GLY A 295 -13.49 22.36 29.54
C GLY A 295 -13.78 22.61 31.02
N GLU A 296 -13.76 21.57 31.86
CA GLU A 296 -14.10 21.67 33.28
C GLU A 296 -12.99 22.29 34.16
N LYS A 297 -11.72 22.28 33.71
CA LYS A 297 -10.61 22.87 34.49
C LYS A 297 -10.45 24.38 34.32
N LYS A 298 -11.25 25.03 33.47
CA LYS A 298 -11.12 26.47 33.17
C LYS A 298 -12.17 27.37 33.83
N SER A 299 -13.07 26.84 34.66
CA SER A 299 -14.17 27.60 35.29
C SER A 299 -14.01 27.90 36.79
N LEU A 300 -12.86 27.61 37.40
CA LEU A 300 -12.64 27.76 38.85
C LEU A 300 -11.60 28.81 39.28
N ILE A 301 -11.13 29.65 38.36
CA ILE A 301 -10.25 30.78 38.69
C ILE A 301 -10.74 31.99 37.90
N ASP A 302 -11.69 32.72 38.48
CA ASP A 302 -11.84 34.18 38.32
C ASP A 302 -13.05 34.64 39.17
N SER A 303 -12.77 34.94 40.44
CA SER A 303 -13.61 35.81 41.27
C SER A 303 -12.83 37.12 41.51
N PRO A 304 -13.44 38.31 41.32
CA PRO A 304 -12.74 39.57 41.39
C PRO A 304 -12.60 40.05 42.84
N SER A 305 -11.38 40.36 43.28
CA SER A 305 -11.17 41.14 44.50
C SER A 305 -11.24 42.64 44.18
N ALA A 306 -12.26 43.29 44.73
CA ALA A 306 -12.37 44.74 44.81
C ALA A 306 -11.51 45.31 45.96
N ASP A 307 -11.11 46.58 45.76
CA ASP A 307 -10.68 47.60 46.73
C ASP A 307 -9.37 47.45 47.52
N ALA A 308 -8.45 48.41 47.32
CA ALA A 308 -8.10 49.40 48.36
C ALA A 308 -7.22 50.54 47.80
N SER A 309 -7.59 51.74 48.24
CA SER A 309 -7.02 53.07 48.03
C SER A 309 -5.59 53.30 48.54
N SER A 310 -4.79 54.07 47.78
CA SER A 310 -4.08 55.30 48.20
C SER A 310 -3.30 55.90 47.03
#